data_AF-A0A350SYU5-F1
#
_entry.id   AF-A0A350SYU5-F1
#
_cell.length_a   1.000
_cell.length_b   1.000
_cell.length_c   1.000
_cell.angle_alpha   90.00
_cell.angle_beta   90.00
_cell.angle_gamma   90.00
#
_symmetry.space_group_name_H-M   'P 1'
#
loop_
_entity.id
_entity.type
_entity.pdbx_description
1 polymer ?
#
loop_
_entity_poly.entity_id
_entity_poly.type
_entity_poly.pdbx_seq_one_letter_code
_entity_poly.pdbx_strand_id
1 'polypeptide(L)'
;MPMSDLLHLRFTGLRAPALALARWTALLIGWVWLGAEGQRLGWSLASGVLAVALWWGLRLVLAQRMRHGAPARGTLLTLGGFTAAGAGFVAQADGGPASFWMLMALAVLWAAWSVALDASAITSKRCQCPWVGWPPVLAALITWTVLSVPVDQALTGLPIGLVLLAASLLASATVTAGPTGSRHLPPSRLASGTLPQTSMGLMMGSLWLGSAWCASAGWSAQTVVGLHLLLMAALPGLVRLDAIPRQLPPLVSRALPLTLVLMGALLLYAGQQPAHGLVGMLLLALAWALPVPSNRIATPMLRWAPLGGPLLLLAVGVWSPSLGPQALALAYGGLSALAGLTLMTVLVRHFAHQVRPEQAGTPRKGDASS
;
A
#
# COMPACT_ATOMS: atom_id res chain seq x y z
N MET A 1 43.38 4.22 -5.53
CA MET A 1 42.08 3.88 -6.16
C MET A 1 41.73 4.98 -7.15
N PRO A 2 41.52 4.66 -8.44
CA PRO A 2 41.16 5.66 -9.43
C PRO A 2 39.75 6.21 -9.17
N MET A 3 39.56 7.51 -9.43
CA MET A 3 38.33 8.26 -9.16
C MET A 3 37.10 7.70 -9.91
N SER A 4 37.33 6.99 -11.02
CA SER A 4 36.33 6.25 -11.79
C SER A 4 35.68 5.10 -11.01
N ASP A 5 36.45 4.39 -10.16
CA ASP A 5 35.95 3.26 -9.39
C ASP A 5 35.08 3.71 -8.22
N LEU A 6 35.41 4.85 -7.61
CA LEU A 6 34.61 5.49 -6.55
C LEU A 6 33.25 5.98 -7.08
N LEU A 7 33.22 6.53 -8.30
CA LEU A 7 31.97 6.94 -8.94
C LEU A 7 31.11 5.71 -9.29
N HIS A 8 31.69 4.65 -9.85
CA HIS A 8 30.95 3.41 -10.15
C HIS A 8 30.37 2.75 -8.88
N LEU A 9 31.11 2.74 -7.77
CA LEU A 9 30.63 2.24 -6.47
C LEU A 9 29.48 3.10 -5.90
N ARG A 10 29.56 4.43 -6.02
CA ARG A 10 28.46 5.34 -5.59
C ARG A 10 27.21 5.19 -6.46
N PHE A 11 27.36 5.13 -7.79
CA PHE A 11 26.21 5.01 -8.71
C PHE A 11 25.48 3.67 -8.59
N THR A 12 26.20 2.57 -8.32
CA THR A 12 25.56 1.28 -8.06
C THR A 12 24.82 1.23 -6.71
N GLY A 13 25.21 2.07 -5.74
CA GLY A 13 24.51 2.27 -4.47
C GLY A 13 23.16 2.97 -4.60
N LEU A 14 23.00 3.83 -5.62
CA LEU A 14 21.77 4.64 -5.81
C LEU A 14 20.66 3.92 -6.58
N ARG A 15 20.94 2.79 -7.24
CA ARG A 15 19.92 2.09 -8.05
C ARG A 15 18.73 1.60 -7.22
N ALA A 16 19.01 1.04 -6.05
CA ALA A 16 17.98 0.54 -5.15
C ALA A 16 17.06 1.65 -4.59
N PRO A 17 17.58 2.75 -4.02
CA PRO A 17 16.73 3.84 -3.56
C PRO A 17 16.00 4.55 -4.72
N ALA A 18 16.60 4.65 -5.91
CA ALA A 18 15.94 5.19 -7.10
C ALA A 18 14.74 4.35 -7.55
N LEU A 19 14.87 3.02 -7.60
CA LEU A 19 13.74 2.13 -7.89
C LEU A 19 12.67 2.21 -6.79
N ALA A 20 13.08 2.32 -5.53
CA ALA A 20 12.15 2.51 -4.41
C ALA A 20 11.40 3.84 -4.53
N LEU A 21 12.08 4.93 -4.89
CA LEU A 21 11.48 6.24 -5.13
C LEU A 21 10.45 6.15 -6.25
N ALA A 22 10.83 5.64 -7.43
CA ALA A 22 9.91 5.48 -8.57
C ALA A 22 8.65 4.68 -8.19
N ARG A 23 8.83 3.58 -7.45
CA ARG A 23 7.74 2.75 -6.94
C ARG A 23 6.84 3.54 -5.98
N TRP A 24 7.39 4.21 -4.98
CA TRP A 24 6.59 5.00 -4.04
C TRP A 24 5.86 6.16 -4.72
N THR A 25 6.51 6.85 -5.65
CA THR A 25 5.91 7.92 -6.45
C THR A 25 4.72 7.40 -7.24
N ALA A 26 4.89 6.29 -7.98
CA ALA A 26 3.79 5.68 -8.74
C ALA A 26 2.61 5.24 -7.84
N LEU A 27 2.89 4.77 -6.62
CA LEU A 27 1.86 4.35 -5.66
C LEU A 27 1.12 5.53 -5.03
N LEU A 28 1.84 6.54 -4.55
CA LEU A 28 1.24 7.70 -3.88
C LEU A 28 0.44 8.53 -4.88
N ILE A 29 0.99 8.79 -6.06
CA ILE A 29 0.25 9.46 -7.13
C ILE A 29 -0.95 8.61 -7.55
N GLY A 30 -0.82 7.28 -7.67
CA GLY A 30 -1.96 6.41 -8.01
C GLY A 30 -3.12 6.53 -7.02
N TRP A 31 -2.84 6.50 -5.72
CA TRP A 31 -3.87 6.68 -4.67
C TRP A 31 -4.58 8.03 -4.74
N VAL A 32 -3.80 9.09 -4.96
CA VAL A 32 -4.31 10.45 -4.81
C VAL A 32 -4.90 10.98 -6.11
N TRP A 33 -4.18 10.83 -7.21
CA TRP A 33 -4.61 11.34 -8.50
C TRP A 33 -5.81 10.59 -9.08
N LEU A 34 -5.84 9.24 -9.04
CA LEU A 34 -7.00 8.49 -9.58
C LEU A 34 -8.30 8.83 -8.85
N GLY A 35 -8.22 9.09 -7.55
CA GLY A 35 -9.36 9.48 -6.74
C GLY A 35 -9.82 10.91 -7.03
N ALA A 36 -8.88 11.86 -7.09
CA ALA A 36 -9.15 13.25 -7.46
C ALA A 36 -9.80 13.35 -8.84
N GLU A 37 -9.24 12.62 -9.81
CA GLU A 37 -9.69 12.65 -11.19
C GLU A 37 -11.07 12.01 -11.36
N GLY A 38 -11.34 10.92 -10.66
CA GLY A 38 -12.69 10.36 -10.64
C GLY A 38 -13.72 11.32 -10.04
N GLN A 39 -13.38 12.07 -8.99
CA GLN A 39 -14.26 13.13 -8.48
C GLN A 39 -14.46 14.26 -9.49
N ARG A 40 -13.38 14.73 -10.14
CA ARG A 40 -13.41 15.80 -11.16
C ARG A 40 -14.37 15.49 -12.30
N LEU A 41 -14.38 14.23 -12.75
CA LEU A 41 -15.23 13.80 -13.86
C LEU A 41 -16.72 13.70 -13.49
N GLY A 42 -17.11 13.93 -12.23
CA GLY A 42 -18.50 14.23 -11.84
C GLY A 42 -19.47 13.04 -11.82
N TRP A 43 -18.98 11.80 -11.84
CA TRP A 43 -19.84 10.61 -11.85
C TRP A 43 -20.39 10.28 -10.45
N SER A 44 -21.68 9.98 -10.36
CA SER A 44 -22.39 9.87 -9.09
C SER A 44 -21.99 8.62 -8.27
N LEU A 45 -22.04 8.81 -6.94
CA LEU A 45 -21.85 7.87 -5.82
C LEU A 45 -20.47 7.20 -5.61
N ALA A 46 -19.64 6.94 -6.63
CA ALA A 46 -18.38 6.18 -6.41
C ALA A 46 -17.19 6.54 -7.32
N SER A 47 -17.26 7.62 -8.10
CA SER A 47 -16.36 7.84 -9.25
C SER A 47 -14.86 7.86 -8.94
N GLY A 48 -14.44 8.55 -7.87
CA GLY A 48 -13.05 8.53 -7.40
C GLY A 48 -12.66 7.20 -6.74
N VAL A 49 -13.59 6.63 -5.99
CA VAL A 49 -13.37 5.42 -5.21
C VAL A 49 -13.26 4.17 -6.08
N LEU A 50 -14.03 4.09 -7.16
CA LEU A 50 -14.04 2.96 -8.08
C LEU A 50 -12.71 2.82 -8.82
N ALA A 51 -12.16 3.91 -9.36
CA ALA A 51 -10.87 3.90 -10.04
C ALA A 51 -9.76 3.39 -9.11
N VAL A 52 -9.74 3.93 -7.88
CA VAL A 52 -8.78 3.55 -6.84
C VAL A 52 -8.97 2.09 -6.40
N ALA A 53 -10.21 1.64 -6.18
CA ALA A 53 -10.52 0.28 -5.77
C ALA A 53 -10.18 -0.74 -6.88
N LEU A 54 -10.46 -0.41 -8.15
CA LEU A 54 -10.11 -1.22 -9.31
C LEU A 54 -8.59 -1.35 -9.43
N TRP A 55 -7.87 -0.22 -9.37
CA TRP A 55 -6.41 -0.19 -9.40
C TRP A 55 -5.82 -1.03 -8.26
N TRP A 56 -6.28 -0.82 -7.03
CA TRP A 56 -5.80 -1.53 -5.85
C TRP A 56 -6.11 -3.02 -5.91
N GLY A 57 -7.36 -3.39 -6.22
CA GLY A 57 -7.79 -4.78 -6.32
C GLY A 57 -7.06 -5.53 -7.42
N LEU A 58 -6.94 -4.94 -8.61
CA LEU A 58 -6.21 -5.56 -9.71
C LEU A 58 -4.72 -5.70 -9.39
N ARG A 59 -4.11 -4.70 -8.75
CA ARG A 59 -2.72 -4.80 -8.29
C ARG A 59 -2.52 -5.99 -7.36
N LEU A 60 -3.44 -6.25 -6.43
CA LEU A 60 -3.36 -7.41 -5.54
C LEU A 60 -3.53 -8.73 -6.30
N VAL A 61 -4.51 -8.83 -7.20
CA VAL A 61 -4.74 -10.04 -8.02
C VAL A 61 -3.55 -10.34 -8.93
N LEU A 62 -3.02 -9.32 -9.61
CA LEU A 62 -1.85 -9.45 -10.47
C LEU A 62 -0.61 -9.80 -9.66
N ALA A 63 -0.40 -9.20 -8.47
CA ALA A 63 0.72 -9.54 -7.60
C ALA A 63 0.67 -11.00 -7.09
N GLN A 64 -0.51 -11.59 -6.93
CA GLN A 64 -0.67 -13.03 -6.61
C GLN A 64 -0.34 -13.94 -7.80
N ARG A 65 -0.69 -13.51 -9.03
CA ARG A 65 -0.51 -14.27 -10.26
C ARG A 65 0.90 -14.17 -10.84
N MET A 66 1.56 -13.04 -10.64
CA MET A 66 2.94 -12.77 -11.05
C MET A 66 3.93 -13.56 -10.17
N ARG A 67 3.97 -14.87 -10.39
CA ARG A 67 4.95 -15.80 -9.82
C ARG A 67 6.25 -15.87 -10.64
N HIS A 68 6.26 -15.23 -11.80
CA HIS A 68 7.25 -15.41 -12.86
C HIS A 68 8.12 -14.15 -13.01
N GLY A 69 9.25 -14.14 -12.32
CA GLY A 69 10.37 -13.22 -12.58
C GLY A 69 10.08 -11.71 -12.45
N ALA A 70 11.14 -10.90 -12.55
CA ALA A 70 10.98 -9.47 -12.77
C ALA A 70 10.69 -9.22 -14.26
N PRO A 71 9.78 -8.28 -14.59
CA PRO A 71 9.50 -7.90 -15.97
C PRO A 71 10.73 -7.25 -16.63
N ALA A 72 10.83 -7.37 -17.95
CA ALA A 72 11.90 -6.75 -18.72
C ALA A 72 11.87 -5.22 -18.62
N ARG A 73 13.03 -4.58 -18.79
CA ARG A 73 13.18 -3.12 -18.79
C ARG A 73 12.20 -2.43 -19.76
N GLY A 74 12.05 -2.99 -20.96
CA GLY A 74 11.11 -2.48 -21.97
C GLY A 74 9.66 -2.51 -21.50
N THR A 75 9.25 -3.55 -20.78
CA THR A 75 7.89 -3.67 -20.23
C THR A 75 7.62 -2.61 -19.16
N LEU A 76 8.58 -2.34 -18.27
CA LEU A 76 8.43 -1.28 -17.26
C LEU A 76 8.31 0.11 -17.89
N LEU A 77 9.14 0.39 -18.91
CA LEU A 77 9.13 1.67 -19.60
C LEU A 77 7.86 1.87 -20.42
N THR A 78 7.41 0.84 -21.15
CA THR A 78 6.19 0.91 -21.95
C THR A 78 4.95 1.09 -21.08
N LEU A 79 4.78 0.26 -20.03
CA LEU A 79 3.65 0.39 -19.11
C LEU A 79 3.66 1.76 -18.40
N GLY A 80 4.82 2.23 -17.95
CA GLY A 80 4.95 3.54 -17.31
C GLY A 80 4.71 4.71 -18.27
N GLY A 81 5.22 4.61 -19.51
CA GLY A 81 5.01 5.59 -20.56
C GLY A 81 3.54 5.71 -20.98
N PHE A 82 2.85 4.57 -21.18
CA PHE A 82 1.41 4.57 -21.45
C PHE A 82 0.60 5.09 -20.25
N THR A 83 1.02 4.78 -19.01
CA THR A 83 0.36 5.33 -17.80
C THR A 83 0.54 6.84 -17.73
N ALA A 84 1.74 7.35 -18.00
CA ALA A 84 2.05 8.77 -18.02
C ALA A 84 1.25 9.52 -19.10
N ALA A 85 1.23 8.99 -20.32
CA ALA A 85 0.46 9.55 -21.44
C ALA A 85 -1.05 9.51 -21.16
N GLY A 86 -1.54 8.38 -20.64
CA GLY A 86 -2.95 8.23 -20.26
C GLY A 86 -3.36 9.19 -19.15
N ALA A 87 -2.53 9.40 -18.13
CA ALA A 87 -2.80 10.38 -17.07
C ALA A 87 -2.86 11.80 -17.61
N GLY A 88 -1.91 12.17 -18.49
CA GLY A 88 -1.94 13.47 -19.18
C GLY A 88 -3.19 13.66 -20.03
N PHE A 89 -3.62 12.62 -20.76
CA PHE A 89 -4.80 12.69 -21.62
C PHE A 89 -6.12 12.72 -20.83
N VAL A 90 -6.26 11.91 -19.79
CA VAL A 90 -7.45 11.90 -18.91
C VAL A 90 -7.62 13.23 -18.18
N ALA A 91 -6.53 13.84 -17.72
CA ALA A 91 -6.60 15.15 -17.07
C ALA A 91 -7.17 16.28 -17.95
N GLN A 92 -7.02 16.16 -19.28
CA GLN A 92 -7.56 17.12 -20.25
C GLN A 92 -8.97 16.76 -20.73
N ALA A 93 -9.47 15.57 -20.38
CA ALA A 93 -10.77 15.12 -20.85
C ALA A 93 -11.91 15.80 -20.10
N ASP A 94 -12.98 16.13 -20.79
CA ASP A 94 -14.20 16.63 -20.17
C ASP A 94 -15.00 15.51 -19.49
N GLY A 95 -15.93 15.88 -18.62
CA GLY A 95 -16.86 14.94 -17.99
C GLY A 95 -17.71 14.22 -19.04
N GLY A 96 -17.67 12.89 -19.07
CA GLY A 96 -18.42 12.09 -20.04
C GLY A 96 -18.17 10.58 -19.91
N PRO A 97 -19.00 9.73 -20.55
CA PRO A 97 -18.89 8.28 -20.42
C PRO A 97 -17.56 7.75 -20.97
N ALA A 98 -17.03 8.42 -22.01
CA ALA A 98 -15.73 8.09 -22.58
C ALA A 98 -14.58 8.33 -21.57
N SER A 99 -14.57 9.47 -20.87
CA SER A 99 -13.54 9.78 -19.88
C SER A 99 -13.60 8.87 -18.66
N PHE A 100 -14.80 8.42 -18.28
CA PHE A 100 -14.97 7.36 -17.27
C PHE A 100 -14.25 6.05 -17.66
N TRP A 101 -14.56 5.50 -18.84
CA TRP A 101 -13.94 4.25 -19.29
C TRP A 101 -12.43 4.39 -19.48
N MET A 102 -11.99 5.58 -19.88
CA MET A 102 -10.58 5.90 -20.02
C MET A 102 -9.85 5.91 -18.67
N LEU A 103 -10.46 6.48 -17.63
CA LEU A 103 -9.94 6.43 -16.27
C LEU A 103 -9.89 4.98 -15.75
N MET A 104 -10.90 4.16 -16.05
CA MET A 104 -10.88 2.73 -15.68
C MET A 104 -9.75 1.97 -16.40
N ALA A 105 -9.59 2.19 -17.71
CA ALA A 105 -8.50 1.59 -18.48
C ALA A 105 -7.12 2.03 -17.95
N LEU A 106 -6.98 3.30 -17.59
CA LEU A 106 -5.78 3.84 -16.98
C LEU A 106 -5.52 3.21 -15.60
N ALA A 107 -6.54 3.05 -14.75
CA ALA A 107 -6.42 2.38 -13.46
C ALA A 107 -5.92 0.92 -13.61
N VAL A 108 -6.43 0.19 -14.61
CA VAL A 108 -5.98 -1.17 -14.95
C VAL A 108 -4.52 -1.19 -15.36
N LEU A 109 -4.13 -0.30 -16.28
CA LEU A 109 -2.76 -0.18 -16.78
C LEU A 109 -1.79 0.20 -15.66
N TRP A 110 -2.16 1.17 -14.83
CA TRP A 110 -1.36 1.63 -13.70
C TRP A 110 -1.20 0.52 -12.65
N ALA A 111 -2.21 -0.34 -12.47
CA ALA A 111 -2.12 -1.49 -11.57
C ALA A 111 -1.09 -2.50 -12.08
N ALA A 112 -1.12 -2.82 -13.37
CA ALA A 112 -0.12 -3.68 -14.01
C ALA A 112 1.30 -3.10 -13.88
N TRP A 113 1.46 -1.80 -14.11
CA TRP A 113 2.74 -1.12 -13.92
C TRP A 113 3.21 -1.14 -12.47
N SER A 114 2.32 -0.92 -11.50
CA SER A 114 2.63 -0.96 -10.07
C SER A 114 3.11 -2.34 -9.63
N VAL A 115 2.47 -3.41 -10.12
CA VAL A 115 2.91 -4.79 -9.87
C VAL A 115 4.26 -5.07 -10.51
N ALA A 116 4.49 -4.56 -11.72
CA ALA A 116 5.77 -4.67 -12.39
C ALA A 116 6.91 -4.03 -11.57
N LEU A 117 6.69 -2.82 -11.05
CA LEU A 117 7.63 -2.12 -10.15
C LEU A 117 7.86 -2.89 -8.84
N ASP A 118 6.80 -3.41 -8.23
CA ASP A 118 6.88 -4.25 -7.03
C ASP A 118 7.71 -5.52 -7.28
N ALA A 119 7.46 -6.23 -8.39
CA ALA A 119 8.21 -7.44 -8.76
C ALA A 119 9.71 -7.14 -8.95
N SER A 120 10.04 -6.04 -9.65
CA SER A 120 11.42 -5.59 -9.81
C SER A 120 12.08 -5.22 -8.47
N ALA A 121 11.35 -4.54 -7.57
CA ALA A 121 11.87 -4.18 -6.25
C ALA A 121 12.16 -5.41 -5.37
N ILE A 122 11.35 -6.48 -5.46
CA ILE A 122 11.57 -7.72 -4.70
C ILE A 122 12.84 -8.45 -5.19
N THR A 123 13.06 -8.50 -6.51
CA THR A 123 14.25 -9.15 -7.08
C THR A 123 15.55 -8.43 -6.70
N SER A 124 15.49 -7.11 -6.49
CA SER A 124 16.62 -6.34 -5.98
C SER A 124 16.74 -6.54 -4.47
N LYS A 125 17.57 -7.51 -4.05
CA LYS A 125 17.91 -7.74 -2.62
C LYS A 125 18.34 -6.46 -1.88
N ARG A 126 18.89 -5.47 -2.60
CA ARG A 126 19.31 -4.16 -2.05
C ARG A 126 18.14 -3.21 -1.76
N CYS A 127 16.98 -3.37 -2.40
CA CYS A 127 15.79 -2.55 -2.12
C CYS A 127 15.08 -2.94 -0.81
N GLN A 128 15.43 -4.09 -0.21
CA GLN A 128 14.82 -4.54 1.06
C GLN A 128 15.40 -3.78 2.27
N CYS A 129 16.63 -3.24 2.14
CA CYS A 129 17.29 -2.39 3.12
C CYS A 129 17.68 -1.04 2.47
N PRO A 130 16.74 -0.15 2.14
CA PRO A 130 17.09 1.20 1.73
C PRO A 130 17.56 1.93 2.99
N TRP A 131 18.86 2.15 3.08
CA TRP A 131 19.59 2.56 4.28
C TRP A 131 19.13 3.85 5.01
N VAL A 132 18.08 4.54 4.59
CA VAL A 132 17.69 5.83 5.23
C VAL A 132 16.16 6.10 5.23
N GLY A 133 15.31 5.24 4.67
CA GLY A 133 13.84 5.51 4.68
C GLY A 133 13.39 6.78 3.95
N TRP A 134 14.29 7.55 3.31
CA TRP A 134 13.96 8.77 2.58
C TRP A 134 13.16 8.57 1.28
N PRO A 135 13.26 7.46 0.50
CA PRO A 135 12.53 7.35 -0.76
C PRO A 135 11.01 7.56 -0.67
N PRO A 136 10.28 6.99 0.31
CA PRO A 136 8.86 7.32 0.48
C PRO A 136 8.62 8.79 0.85
N VAL A 137 9.48 9.40 1.68
CA VAL A 137 9.35 10.82 2.08
C VAL A 137 9.51 11.73 0.87
N LEU A 138 10.54 11.50 0.05
CA LEU A 138 10.74 12.27 -1.17
C LEU A 138 9.59 12.03 -2.17
N ALA A 139 9.10 10.79 -2.31
CA ALA A 139 7.94 10.51 -3.15
C ALA A 139 6.68 11.26 -2.68
N ALA A 140 6.45 11.36 -1.36
CA ALA A 140 5.36 12.13 -0.79
C ALA A 140 5.52 13.63 -1.05
N LEU A 141 6.73 14.19 -0.90
CA LEU A 141 7.00 15.58 -1.24
C LEU A 141 6.76 15.85 -2.73
N ILE A 142 7.24 14.99 -3.63
CA ILE A 142 6.99 15.11 -5.08
C ILE A 142 5.49 15.07 -5.35
N THR A 143 4.78 14.09 -4.78
CA THR A 143 3.32 13.94 -4.95
C THR A 143 2.58 15.17 -4.45
N TRP A 144 2.95 15.69 -3.28
CA TRP A 144 2.41 16.92 -2.71
C TRP A 144 2.63 18.12 -3.62
N THR A 145 3.86 18.33 -4.11
CA THR A 145 4.20 19.48 -4.95
C THR A 145 3.45 19.47 -6.27
N VAL A 146 3.31 18.30 -6.89
CA VAL A 146 2.64 18.14 -8.18
C VAL A 146 1.14 18.41 -8.05
N LEU A 147 0.53 18.00 -6.95
CA LEU A 147 -0.89 18.19 -6.69
C LEU A 147 -1.24 19.57 -6.15
N SER A 148 -0.25 20.32 -5.65
CA SER A 148 -0.43 21.69 -5.19
C SER A 148 -0.38 22.73 -6.32
N VAL A 149 -0.07 22.31 -7.55
CA VAL A 149 -0.05 23.21 -8.71
C VAL A 149 -1.50 23.65 -9.02
N PRO A 150 -1.81 24.96 -9.02
CA PRO A 150 -3.17 25.45 -9.20
C PRO A 150 -3.76 25.05 -10.56
N VAL A 151 -5.06 24.74 -10.56
CA VAL A 151 -5.81 24.12 -11.67
C VAL A 151 -6.13 25.11 -12.79
N ASP A 152 -5.83 26.38 -12.59
CA ASP A 152 -6.25 27.50 -13.44
C ASP A 152 -5.49 27.58 -14.79
N GLN A 153 -4.57 26.64 -15.04
CA GLN A 153 -3.78 26.58 -16.27
C GLN A 153 -4.19 25.37 -17.12
N ALA A 154 -4.27 25.55 -18.44
CA ALA A 154 -4.60 24.50 -19.42
C ALA A 154 -3.63 23.28 -19.46
N LEU A 155 -2.69 23.19 -18.52
CA LEU A 155 -1.62 22.18 -18.43
C LEU A 155 -1.72 21.30 -17.17
N THR A 156 -2.90 21.23 -16.54
CA THR A 156 -3.14 20.51 -15.28
C THR A 156 -2.73 19.03 -15.28
N GLY A 157 -2.72 18.36 -16.44
CA GLY A 157 -2.26 16.98 -16.58
C GLY A 157 -0.77 16.78 -16.83
N LEU A 158 -0.09 17.81 -17.36
CA LEU A 158 1.30 17.73 -17.79
C LEU A 158 2.29 17.42 -16.66
N PRO A 159 2.22 18.05 -15.46
CA PRO A 159 3.21 17.78 -14.41
C PRO A 159 3.10 16.33 -13.89
N ILE A 160 1.89 15.78 -13.81
CA ILE A 160 1.67 14.39 -13.39
C ILE A 160 2.24 13.43 -14.43
N GLY A 161 1.92 13.64 -15.71
CA GLY A 161 2.46 12.85 -16.81
C GLY A 161 4.00 12.85 -16.81
N LEU A 162 4.62 14.01 -16.64
CA LEU A 162 6.08 14.13 -16.58
C LEU A 162 6.69 13.39 -15.38
N VAL A 163 6.08 13.48 -14.20
CA VAL A 163 6.59 12.78 -13.01
C VAL A 163 6.46 11.26 -13.16
N LEU A 164 5.35 10.78 -13.71
CA LEU A 164 5.18 9.35 -13.99
C LEU A 164 6.16 8.87 -15.08
N LEU A 165 6.40 9.67 -16.11
CA LEU A 165 7.40 9.38 -17.13
C LEU A 165 8.81 9.32 -16.52
N ALA A 166 9.18 10.30 -15.69
CA ALA A 166 10.44 10.32 -14.97
C ALA A 166 10.60 9.09 -14.06
N ALA A 167 9.54 8.71 -13.32
CA ALA A 167 9.54 7.49 -12.52
C ALA A 167 9.71 6.23 -13.38
N SER A 168 9.09 6.16 -14.57
CA SER A 168 9.25 5.05 -15.50
C SER A 168 10.67 4.94 -16.05
N LEU A 169 11.29 6.07 -16.42
CA LEU A 169 12.66 6.14 -16.89
C LEU A 169 13.63 5.73 -15.79
N LEU A 170 13.43 6.26 -14.57
CA LEU A 170 14.22 5.93 -13.39
C LEU A 170 14.13 4.43 -13.04
N ALA A 171 12.92 3.86 -13.04
CA ALA A 171 12.74 2.43 -12.84
C ALA A 171 13.43 1.61 -13.93
N SER A 172 13.28 2.00 -15.20
CA SER A 172 13.89 1.29 -16.33
C SER A 172 15.43 1.31 -16.25
N ALA A 173 16.04 2.44 -15.88
CA ALA A 173 17.48 2.61 -15.79
C ALA A 173 18.11 1.84 -14.62
N THR A 174 17.31 1.49 -13.61
CA THR A 174 17.77 0.80 -12.40
C THR A 174 17.63 -0.72 -12.49
N VAL A 175 16.79 -1.24 -13.39
CA VAL A 175 16.69 -2.68 -13.66
C VAL A 175 17.82 -3.13 -14.59
N THR A 176 18.67 -4.04 -14.11
CA THR A 176 19.74 -4.64 -14.91
C THR A 176 19.19 -5.67 -15.89
N ALA A 177 19.66 -5.63 -17.14
CA ALA A 177 19.43 -6.66 -18.15
C ALA A 177 20.23 -7.94 -17.79
N GLY A 178 19.77 -8.69 -16.80
CA GLY A 178 20.33 -9.99 -16.43
C GLY A 178 19.40 -11.11 -16.91
N PRO A 179 19.93 -12.31 -17.24
CA PRO A 179 19.16 -13.39 -17.85
C PRO A 179 17.97 -13.76 -16.96
N THR A 180 16.82 -13.91 -17.62
CA THR A 180 15.53 -14.37 -17.11
C THR A 180 15.63 -15.82 -16.66
N GLY A 181 16.44 -16.09 -15.64
CA GLY A 181 16.40 -17.35 -14.93
C GLY A 181 15.05 -17.45 -14.21
N SER A 182 14.28 -18.48 -14.56
CA SER A 182 13.08 -18.94 -13.84
C SER A 182 13.45 -19.31 -12.40
N ARG A 183 13.66 -18.31 -11.55
CA ARG A 183 13.72 -18.49 -10.12
C ARG A 183 12.31 -18.27 -9.62
N HIS A 184 11.69 -19.33 -9.13
CA HIS A 184 10.46 -19.24 -8.36
C HIS A 184 10.70 -18.25 -7.21
N LEU A 185 10.16 -17.04 -7.37
CA LEU A 185 10.18 -16.08 -6.29
C LEU A 185 9.27 -16.62 -5.19
N PRO A 186 9.67 -16.51 -3.91
CA PRO A 186 8.75 -16.80 -2.82
C PRO A 186 7.51 -15.90 -3.00
N PRO A 187 6.29 -16.42 -2.72
CA PRO A 187 5.07 -15.65 -2.87
C PRO A 187 5.24 -14.30 -2.16
N SER A 188 4.95 -13.23 -2.90
CA SER A 188 5.24 -11.87 -2.45
C SER A 188 4.55 -11.58 -1.12
N ARG A 189 5.31 -11.05 -0.14
CA ARG A 189 4.76 -10.52 1.13
C ARG A 189 3.76 -9.37 0.91
N LEU A 190 3.67 -8.86 -0.31
CA LEU A 190 2.79 -7.77 -0.74
C LEU A 190 1.36 -8.25 -1.04
N ALA A 191 1.14 -9.55 -1.27
CA ALA A 191 -0.15 -10.11 -1.68
C ALA A 191 -0.96 -10.75 -0.54
N SER A 192 -0.39 -10.86 0.66
CA SER A 192 -1.12 -11.25 1.85
C SER A 192 -1.81 -10.01 2.41
N GLY A 193 -3.05 -9.76 2.00
CA GLY A 193 -3.85 -8.64 2.51
C GLY A 193 -4.07 -8.79 4.00
N THR A 194 -3.18 -8.16 4.76
CA THR A 194 -3.25 -8.13 6.21
C THR A 194 -4.23 -7.05 6.64
N LEU A 195 -4.82 -7.20 7.82
CA LEU A 195 -5.72 -6.19 8.38
C LEU A 195 -5.10 -4.77 8.42
N PRO A 196 -3.80 -4.58 8.74
CA PRO A 196 -3.14 -3.28 8.61
C PRO A 196 -3.08 -2.73 7.18
N GLN A 197 -2.92 -3.60 6.16
CA GLN A 197 -2.93 -3.15 4.76
C GLN A 197 -4.34 -2.76 4.31
N THR A 198 -5.36 -3.50 4.73
CA THR A 198 -6.75 -3.15 4.41
C THR A 198 -7.17 -1.87 5.12
N SER A 199 -6.78 -1.67 6.39
CA SER A 199 -7.10 -0.45 7.13
C SER A 199 -6.40 0.77 6.53
N MET A 200 -5.14 0.63 6.13
CA MET A 200 -4.40 1.72 5.49
C MET A 200 -4.94 2.06 4.10
N GLY A 201 -5.30 1.06 3.31
CA GLY A 201 -5.92 1.26 1.99
C GLY A 201 -7.31 1.91 2.10
N LEU A 202 -8.10 1.55 3.11
CA LEU A 202 -9.36 2.24 3.41
C LEU A 202 -9.14 3.68 3.83
N MET A 203 -8.16 3.95 4.68
CA MET A 203 -7.83 5.31 5.10
C MET A 203 -7.49 6.19 3.89
N MET A 204 -6.62 5.70 3.01
CA MET A 204 -6.26 6.42 1.76
C MET A 204 -7.42 6.53 0.78
N GLY A 205 -8.21 5.46 0.59
CA GLY A 205 -9.34 5.46 -0.33
C GLY A 205 -10.48 6.37 0.16
N SER A 206 -10.63 6.51 1.47
CA SER A 206 -11.67 7.35 2.08
C SER A 206 -11.43 8.85 1.92
N LEU A 207 -10.22 9.27 1.52
CA LEU A 207 -9.94 10.67 1.14
C LEU A 207 -10.92 11.21 0.09
N TRP A 208 -11.41 10.33 -0.78
CA TRP A 208 -12.27 10.67 -1.90
C TRP A 208 -13.76 10.48 -1.62
N LEU A 209 -14.11 10.19 -0.36
CA LEU A 209 -15.47 10.25 0.12
C LEU A 209 -15.65 11.66 0.70
N GLY A 210 -16.43 12.52 0.02
CA GLY A 210 -16.64 13.91 0.45
C GLY A 210 -17.23 14.08 1.86
N SER A 211 -17.66 12.98 2.49
CA SER A 211 -18.16 12.87 3.87
C SER A 211 -17.12 12.38 4.88
N ALA A 212 -15.83 12.26 4.52
CA ALA A 212 -14.82 11.73 5.42
C ALA A 212 -14.58 12.62 6.65
N TRP A 213 -14.26 12.00 7.79
CA TRP A 213 -13.99 12.64 9.09
C TRP A 213 -13.00 13.81 9.04
N CYS A 214 -12.05 13.78 8.09
CA CYS A 214 -11.06 14.86 7.94
C CYS A 214 -11.64 16.09 7.23
N ALA A 215 -12.66 15.93 6.39
CA ALA A 215 -13.36 17.03 5.73
C ALA A 215 -14.34 17.73 6.67
N SER A 216 -14.95 17.01 7.62
CA SER A 216 -15.84 17.60 8.63
C SER A 216 -15.13 18.50 9.65
N ALA A 217 -13.80 18.42 9.74
CA ALA A 217 -12.98 19.31 10.58
C ALA A 217 -12.74 20.70 9.96
N GLY A 218 -13.27 20.97 8.76
CA GLY A 218 -13.10 22.24 8.04
C GLY A 218 -11.71 22.42 7.42
N TRP A 219 -10.93 21.34 7.29
CA TRP A 219 -9.60 21.39 6.71
C TRP A 219 -9.64 21.42 5.19
N SER A 220 -8.69 22.14 4.58
CA SER A 220 -8.56 22.12 3.12
C SER A 220 -8.23 20.72 2.61
N ALA A 221 -8.71 20.37 1.42
CA ALA A 221 -8.41 19.07 0.78
C ALA A 221 -6.89 18.85 0.65
N GLN A 222 -6.14 19.91 0.38
CA GLN A 222 -4.68 19.88 0.40
C GLN A 222 -4.19 19.45 1.79
N THR A 223 -4.52 20.16 2.87
CA THR A 223 -4.06 19.81 4.23
C THR A 223 -4.34 18.34 4.58
N VAL A 224 -5.52 17.83 4.23
CA VAL A 224 -5.90 16.43 4.47
C VAL A 224 -5.03 15.45 3.67
N VAL A 225 -4.85 15.68 2.37
CA VAL A 225 -3.97 14.86 1.51
C VAL A 225 -2.54 14.89 2.03
N GLY A 226 -2.04 16.06 2.44
CA GLY A 226 -0.67 16.25 2.94
C GLY A 226 -0.43 15.48 4.21
N LEU A 227 -1.39 15.50 5.14
CA LEU A 227 -1.34 14.70 6.34
C LEU A 227 -1.30 13.19 6.03
N HIS A 228 -2.13 12.72 5.10
CA HIS A 228 -2.15 11.30 4.72
C HIS A 228 -0.85 10.86 4.04
N LEU A 229 -0.28 11.70 3.16
CA LEU A 229 1.02 11.47 2.54
C LEU A 229 2.14 11.44 3.58
N LEU A 230 2.13 12.36 4.54
CA LEU A 230 3.10 12.42 5.64
C LEU A 230 3.02 11.15 6.50
N LEU A 231 1.82 10.74 6.91
CA LEU A 231 1.61 9.51 7.66
C LEU A 231 2.11 8.29 6.88
N MET A 232 1.75 8.17 5.61
CA MET A 232 2.19 7.08 4.73
C MET A 232 3.70 7.00 4.56
N ALA A 233 4.37 8.15 4.45
CA ALA A 233 5.75 8.22 4.04
C ALA A 233 6.74 8.26 5.21
N ALA A 234 6.41 9.00 6.28
CA ALA A 234 7.31 9.23 7.39
C ALA A 234 7.29 8.06 8.39
N LEU A 235 6.12 7.50 8.73
CA LEU A 235 6.00 6.46 9.75
C LEU A 235 6.82 5.20 9.46
N PRO A 236 6.82 4.64 8.23
CA PRO A 236 7.68 3.50 7.91
C PRO A 236 9.17 3.80 8.04
N GLY A 237 9.58 5.06 7.82
CA GLY A 237 10.95 5.53 8.03
C GLY A 237 11.29 5.59 9.51
N LEU A 238 10.46 6.25 10.31
CA LEU A 238 10.63 6.41 11.75
C LEU A 238 10.67 5.07 12.49
N VAL A 239 9.73 4.17 12.19
CA VAL A 239 9.68 2.81 12.77
C VAL A 239 10.96 2.01 12.48
N ARG A 240 11.61 2.26 11.34
CA ARG A 240 12.88 1.60 10.96
C ARG A 240 14.10 2.24 11.60
N LEU A 241 14.05 3.53 11.90
CA LEU A 241 15.14 4.29 12.55
C LEU A 241 15.17 4.03 14.06
N ASP A 242 14.01 4.01 14.71
CA ASP A 242 13.89 3.88 16.17
C ASP A 242 14.05 2.46 16.72
N ALA A 243 14.59 1.54 15.90
CA ALA A 243 15.01 0.22 16.34
C ALA A 243 14.06 -0.41 17.36
N ILE A 244 12.78 -0.58 16.98
CA ILE A 244 11.89 -1.53 17.68
C ILE A 244 12.76 -2.76 17.92
N PRO A 245 12.96 -3.17 19.20
CA PRO A 245 14.00 -4.11 19.54
C PRO A 245 13.89 -5.28 18.57
N ARG A 246 14.96 -5.54 17.81
CA ARG A 246 14.98 -6.46 16.66
C ARG A 246 14.53 -7.89 17.01
N GLN A 247 14.22 -8.12 18.28
CA GLN A 247 13.77 -9.36 18.89
C GLN A 247 12.56 -9.12 19.81
N LEU A 248 11.50 -8.46 19.32
CA LEU A 248 10.21 -8.58 20.00
C LEU A 248 9.79 -10.06 20.07
N PRO A 249 9.22 -10.53 21.20
CA PRO A 249 8.68 -11.87 21.29
C PRO A 249 7.71 -12.16 20.12
N PRO A 250 7.64 -13.40 19.62
CA PRO A 250 6.82 -13.76 18.47
C PRO A 250 5.32 -13.49 18.70
N LEU A 251 4.87 -13.48 19.96
CA LEU A 251 3.52 -13.07 20.33
C LEU A 251 3.31 -11.57 20.11
N VAL A 252 4.20 -10.74 20.66
CA VAL A 252 4.10 -9.28 20.60
C VAL A 252 4.18 -8.79 19.16
N SER A 253 5.08 -9.34 18.34
CA SER A 253 5.18 -8.99 16.91
C SER A 253 3.93 -9.33 16.10
N ARG A 254 3.10 -10.29 16.55
CA ARG A 254 1.82 -10.63 15.92
C ARG A 254 0.65 -9.84 16.50
N ALA A 255 0.62 -9.66 17.82
CA ALA A 255 -0.45 -9.00 18.54
C ALA A 255 -0.43 -7.48 18.34
N LEU A 256 0.75 -6.86 18.38
CA LEU A 256 0.89 -5.40 18.36
C LEU A 256 0.23 -4.73 17.14
N PRO A 257 0.46 -5.17 15.88
CA PRO A 257 -0.24 -4.59 14.73
C PRO A 257 -1.76 -4.77 14.81
N LEU A 258 -2.24 -5.90 15.33
CA LEU A 258 -3.68 -6.17 15.48
C LEU A 258 -4.31 -5.29 16.56
N THR A 259 -3.62 -5.09 17.69
CA THR A 259 -4.05 -4.18 18.76
C THR A 259 -4.11 -2.74 18.26
N LEU A 260 -3.12 -2.30 17.48
CA LEU A 260 -3.11 -0.97 16.89
C LEU A 260 -4.26 -0.80 15.88
N VAL A 261 -4.55 -1.80 15.03
CA VAL A 261 -5.72 -1.77 14.15
C VAL A 261 -7.02 -1.74 14.96
N LEU A 262 -7.15 -2.59 15.98
CA LEU A 262 -8.33 -2.67 16.84
C LEU A 262 -8.63 -1.31 17.48
N MET A 263 -7.64 -0.72 18.15
CA MET A 263 -7.76 0.56 18.84
C MET A 263 -7.97 1.71 17.86
N GLY A 264 -7.19 1.77 16.78
CA GLY A 264 -7.31 2.82 15.78
C GLY A 264 -8.66 2.81 15.08
N ALA A 265 -9.14 1.63 14.68
CA ALA A 265 -10.44 1.47 14.05
C ALA A 265 -11.60 1.72 15.02
N LEU A 266 -11.46 1.36 16.31
CA LEU A 266 -12.47 1.67 17.34
C LEU A 266 -12.58 3.18 17.59
N LEU A 267 -11.45 3.89 17.64
CA LEU A 267 -11.44 5.35 17.74
C LEU A 267 -12.08 6.03 16.53
N LEU A 268 -11.82 5.51 15.32
CA LEU A 268 -12.46 6.02 14.09
C LEU A 268 -13.95 5.64 13.98
N TYR A 269 -14.37 4.55 14.61
CA TYR A 269 -15.78 4.19 14.72
C TYR A 269 -16.52 5.10 15.71
N ALA A 270 -15.91 5.37 16.87
CA ALA A 270 -16.51 6.13 17.96
C ALA A 270 -16.41 7.66 17.79
N GLY A 271 -15.43 8.12 17.00
CA GLY A 271 -14.87 9.46 17.15
C GLY A 271 -15.63 10.59 16.46
N GLN A 272 -16.69 11.12 17.10
CA GLN A 272 -17.33 12.41 16.73
C GLN A 272 -16.37 13.63 16.77
N GLN A 273 -15.15 13.46 17.31
CA GLN A 273 -14.20 14.53 17.60
C GLN A 273 -12.93 14.39 16.73
N PRO A 274 -12.38 15.49 16.18
CA PRO A 274 -11.24 15.46 15.26
C PRO A 274 -9.96 14.88 15.89
N ALA A 275 -9.75 15.10 17.19
CA ALA A 275 -8.62 14.55 17.93
C ALA A 275 -8.63 13.00 17.94
N HIS A 276 -9.80 12.38 18.14
CA HIS A 276 -9.94 10.93 18.10
C HIS A 276 -9.69 10.39 16.69
N GLY A 277 -10.14 11.12 15.67
CA GLY A 277 -9.84 10.82 14.27
C GLY A 277 -8.33 10.80 13.97
N LEU A 278 -7.60 11.82 14.40
CA LEU A 278 -6.15 11.90 14.22
C LEU A 278 -5.39 10.78 14.91
N VAL A 279 -5.72 10.51 16.17
CA VAL A 279 -5.11 9.40 16.93
C VAL A 279 -5.45 8.06 16.27
N GLY A 280 -6.70 7.87 15.84
CA GLY A 280 -7.13 6.68 15.12
C GLY A 280 -6.32 6.44 13.84
N MET A 281 -6.17 7.46 12.99
CA MET A 281 -5.36 7.40 11.77
C MET A 281 -3.88 7.10 12.07
N LEU A 282 -3.30 7.74 13.08
CA LEU A 282 -1.92 7.50 13.50
C LEU A 282 -1.71 6.04 13.94
N LEU A 283 -2.64 5.47 14.71
CA LEU A 283 -2.56 4.07 15.15
C LEU A 283 -2.66 3.10 13.97
N LEU A 284 -3.56 3.35 13.01
CA LEU A 284 -3.66 2.53 11.80
C LEU A 284 -2.39 2.60 10.94
N ALA A 285 -1.83 3.80 10.78
CA ALA A 285 -0.60 4.02 10.02
C ALA A 285 0.61 3.37 10.71
N LEU A 286 0.69 3.42 12.05
CA LEU A 286 1.69 2.69 12.84
C LEU A 286 1.53 1.17 12.65
N ALA A 287 0.31 0.65 12.74
CA ALA A 287 0.04 -0.77 12.55
C ALA A 287 0.54 -1.28 11.19
N TRP A 288 0.37 -0.46 10.15
CA TRP A 288 0.83 -0.76 8.80
C TRP A 288 2.34 -0.64 8.62
N ALA A 289 2.98 0.30 9.32
CA ALA A 289 4.43 0.47 9.31
C ALA A 289 5.19 -0.68 9.99
N LEU A 290 4.55 -1.41 10.91
CA LEU A 290 5.16 -2.52 11.63
C LEU A 290 5.42 -3.75 10.73
N PRO A 291 6.56 -4.45 10.93
CA PRO A 291 6.83 -5.69 10.21
C PRO A 291 5.88 -6.80 10.68
N VAL A 292 4.96 -7.23 9.82
CA VAL A 292 4.10 -8.38 10.11
C VAL A 292 4.84 -9.68 9.74
N PRO A 293 4.99 -10.63 10.68
CA PRO A 293 5.60 -11.92 10.37
C PRO A 293 4.75 -12.67 9.33
N SER A 294 5.38 -13.06 8.23
CA SER A 294 4.76 -13.80 7.12
C SER A 294 4.44 -15.23 7.54
N ASN A 295 3.35 -15.44 8.27
CA ASN A 295 2.87 -16.78 8.55
C ASN A 295 2.18 -17.35 7.31
N ARG A 296 2.71 -18.47 6.80
CA ARG A 296 2.09 -19.30 5.76
C ARG A 296 0.88 -20.01 6.35
N ILE A 297 -0.24 -19.31 6.56
CA ILE A 297 -1.52 -20.00 6.73
C ILE A 297 -2.07 -20.19 5.32
N ALA A 298 -1.58 -21.24 4.66
CA ALA A 298 -2.08 -21.70 3.37
C ALA A 298 -3.46 -22.34 3.60
N THR A 299 -4.50 -21.51 3.73
CA THR A 299 -5.89 -21.97 3.61
C THR A 299 -6.43 -21.51 2.25
N PRO A 300 -7.06 -22.39 1.47
CA PRO A 300 -7.57 -22.07 0.13
C PRO A 300 -8.69 -21.01 0.18
N MET A 301 -9.44 -20.91 1.27
CA MET A 301 -10.44 -19.85 1.50
C MET A 301 -9.82 -18.45 1.66
N LEU A 302 -8.53 -18.33 1.98
CA LEU A 302 -7.84 -17.05 2.11
C LEU A 302 -7.38 -16.45 0.76
N ARG A 303 -7.63 -17.11 -0.38
CA ARG A 303 -7.25 -16.58 -1.70
C ARG A 303 -7.88 -15.21 -1.99
N TRP A 304 -9.08 -14.96 -1.48
CA TRP A 304 -9.84 -13.72 -1.66
C TRP A 304 -9.69 -12.72 -0.51
N ALA A 305 -9.05 -13.12 0.60
CA ALA A 305 -8.78 -12.22 1.72
C ALA A 305 -8.10 -10.89 1.35
N PRO A 306 -7.18 -10.82 0.36
CA PRO A 306 -6.60 -9.53 0.00
C PRO A 306 -7.57 -8.57 -0.69
N LEU A 307 -8.64 -9.07 -1.31
CA LEU A 307 -9.66 -8.20 -1.89
C LEU A 307 -10.60 -7.59 -0.85
N GLY A 308 -10.51 -8.00 0.43
CA GLY A 308 -11.33 -7.44 1.50
C GLY A 308 -11.22 -5.92 1.59
N GLY A 309 -10.01 -5.37 1.41
CA GLY A 309 -9.79 -3.92 1.38
C GLY A 309 -10.52 -3.20 0.23
N PRO A 310 -10.23 -3.52 -1.04
CA PRO A 310 -10.91 -2.92 -2.18
C PRO A 310 -12.43 -3.08 -2.15
N LEU A 311 -12.93 -4.26 -1.77
CA LEU A 311 -14.37 -4.53 -1.67
C LEU A 311 -15.02 -3.70 -0.58
N LEU A 312 -14.36 -3.56 0.59
CA LEU A 312 -14.86 -2.72 1.67
C LEU A 312 -14.84 -1.24 1.25
N LEU A 313 -13.84 -0.80 0.51
CA LEU A 313 -13.77 0.55 -0.03
C LEU A 313 -14.93 0.83 -1.00
N LEU A 314 -15.26 -0.11 -1.89
CA LEU A 314 -16.42 -0.02 -2.77
C LEU A 314 -17.74 -0.03 -1.98
N ALA A 315 -17.88 -0.89 -0.98
CA ALA A 315 -19.06 -0.94 -0.13
C ALA A 315 -19.31 0.39 0.58
N VAL A 316 -18.24 1.00 1.13
CA VAL A 316 -18.32 2.34 1.72
C VAL A 316 -18.71 3.38 0.67
N GLY A 317 -18.14 3.33 -0.53
CA GLY A 317 -18.53 4.21 -1.64
C GLY A 317 -20.02 4.12 -1.98
N VAL A 318 -20.55 2.89 -2.10
CA VAL A 318 -21.97 2.64 -2.39
C VAL A 318 -22.89 3.13 -1.27
N TRP A 319 -22.51 2.93 0.00
CA TRP A 319 -23.34 3.31 1.15
C TRP A 319 -23.19 4.77 1.59
N SER A 320 -22.09 5.43 1.22
CA SER A 320 -21.80 6.82 1.64
C SER A 320 -22.92 7.80 1.30
N PRO A 321 -23.63 7.71 0.17
CA PRO A 321 -24.70 8.67 -0.16
C PRO A 321 -25.98 8.48 0.66
N SER A 322 -26.24 7.26 1.15
CA SER A 322 -27.36 6.98 2.05
C SER A 322 -27.03 7.18 3.52
N LEU A 323 -25.81 6.84 3.96
CA LEU A 323 -25.41 6.81 5.37
C LEU A 323 -24.45 7.96 5.75
N GLY A 324 -23.98 8.73 4.78
CA GLY A 324 -22.98 9.78 4.98
C GLY A 324 -21.71 9.25 5.65
N PRO A 325 -21.17 9.94 6.66
CA PRO A 325 -19.96 9.52 7.38
C PRO A 325 -20.12 8.18 8.13
N GLN A 326 -21.36 7.76 8.41
CA GLN A 326 -21.62 6.51 9.13
C GLN A 326 -21.20 5.28 8.32
N ALA A 327 -21.24 5.33 6.98
CA ALA A 327 -20.76 4.22 6.14
C ALA A 327 -19.29 3.88 6.45
N LEU A 328 -18.46 4.92 6.56
CA LEU A 328 -17.04 4.77 6.86
C LEU A 328 -16.83 4.35 8.33
N ALA A 329 -17.61 4.89 9.26
CA ALA A 329 -17.60 4.46 10.66
C ALA A 329 -17.86 2.95 10.77
N LEU A 330 -18.93 2.45 10.13
CA LEU A 330 -19.30 1.03 10.14
C LEU A 330 -18.20 0.14 9.55
N ALA A 331 -17.52 0.58 8.49
CA ALA A 331 -16.38 -0.14 7.94
C ALA A 331 -15.22 -0.25 8.94
N TYR A 332 -14.90 0.82 9.68
CA TYR A 332 -13.92 0.76 10.75
C TYR A 332 -14.41 -0.08 11.94
N GLY A 333 -15.70 -0.04 12.29
CA GLY A 333 -16.29 -0.94 13.29
C GLY A 333 -16.12 -2.41 12.92
N GLY A 334 -16.38 -2.76 11.65
CA GLY A 334 -16.15 -4.10 11.10
C GLY A 334 -14.68 -4.51 11.13
N LEU A 335 -13.76 -3.62 10.73
CA LEU A 335 -12.32 -3.85 10.85
C LEU A 335 -11.87 -4.06 12.30
N SER A 336 -12.42 -3.28 13.23
CA SER A 336 -12.15 -3.40 14.67
C SER A 336 -12.58 -4.78 15.18
N ALA A 337 -13.80 -5.21 14.83
CA ALA A 337 -14.30 -6.55 15.18
C ALA A 337 -13.42 -7.67 14.60
N LEU A 338 -13.04 -7.58 13.32
CA LEU A 338 -12.14 -8.55 12.69
C LEU A 338 -10.75 -8.58 13.34
N ALA A 339 -10.20 -7.42 13.68
CA ALA A 339 -8.93 -7.32 14.39
C ALA A 339 -9.01 -7.93 15.78
N GLY A 340 -10.10 -7.68 16.51
CA GLY A 340 -10.36 -8.26 17.84
C GLY A 340 -10.48 -9.78 17.78
N LEU A 341 -11.28 -10.31 16.86
CA LEU A 341 -11.40 -11.76 16.66
C LEU A 341 -10.05 -12.39 16.30
N THR A 342 -9.30 -11.78 15.38
CA THR A 342 -7.98 -12.27 14.97
C THR A 342 -7.00 -12.24 16.15
N LEU A 343 -6.98 -11.16 16.92
CA LEU A 343 -6.15 -11.03 18.11
C LEU A 343 -6.49 -12.11 19.16
N MET A 344 -7.77 -12.34 19.43
CA MET A 344 -8.22 -13.41 20.32
C MET A 344 -7.74 -14.78 19.83
N THR A 345 -7.87 -15.09 18.55
CA THR A 345 -7.37 -16.37 18.02
C THR A 345 -5.86 -16.55 18.18
N VAL A 346 -5.08 -15.46 18.04
CA VAL A 346 -3.62 -15.48 18.23
C VAL A 346 -3.28 -15.75 19.70
N LEU A 347 -3.96 -15.08 20.63
CA LEU A 347 -3.75 -15.25 22.08
C LEU A 347 -4.14 -16.65 22.54
N VAL A 348 -5.34 -17.13 22.17
CA VAL A 348 -5.82 -18.48 22.53
C VAL A 348 -4.88 -19.56 22.02
N ARG A 349 -4.40 -19.47 20.77
CA ARG A 349 -3.42 -20.42 20.23
C ARG A 349 -2.11 -20.40 21.00
N HIS A 350 -1.65 -19.22 21.43
CA HIS A 350 -0.42 -19.11 22.20
C HIS A 350 -0.56 -19.80 23.57
N PHE A 351 -1.63 -19.52 24.31
CA PHE A 351 -1.89 -20.16 25.60
C PHE A 351 -2.10 -21.67 25.47
N ALA A 352 -2.84 -22.13 24.45
CA ALA A 352 -3.03 -23.56 24.20
C ALA A 352 -1.72 -24.31 23.93
N HIS A 353 -0.75 -23.67 23.26
CA HIS A 353 0.58 -24.24 23.04
C HIS A 353 1.44 -24.28 24.31
N GLN A 354 1.25 -23.34 25.25
CA GLN A 354 1.94 -23.36 26.55
C GLN A 354 1.37 -24.41 27.50
N VAL A 355 0.06 -24.66 27.43
CA VAL A 355 -0.62 -25.62 28.30
C VAL A 355 -0.44 -27.06 27.85
N ARG A 356 -0.02 -27.31 26.60
CA ARG A 356 0.31 -28.68 26.15
C ARG A 356 1.56 -29.14 26.92
N PRO A 357 1.42 -29.98 27.96
CA PRO A 357 2.56 -30.43 28.74
C PRO A 357 3.49 -31.13 27.77
N GLU A 358 4.81 -31.04 27.97
CA GLU A 358 5.72 -32.00 27.38
C GLU A 358 5.11 -33.39 27.61
N GLN A 359 4.60 -34.01 26.55
CA GLN A 359 4.34 -35.43 26.61
C GLN A 359 5.71 -36.03 26.82
N ALA A 360 5.96 -36.36 28.09
CA ALA A 360 7.11 -37.03 28.61
C ALA A 360 7.56 -38.06 27.59
N GLY A 361 8.83 -37.95 27.18
CA GLY A 361 9.44 -38.89 26.27
C GLY A 361 9.06 -40.29 26.71
N THR A 362 8.42 -41.04 25.82
CA THR A 362 8.29 -42.48 25.98
C THR A 362 9.71 -43.00 26.23
N PRO A 363 10.01 -43.57 27.41
CA PRO A 363 11.32 -44.14 27.64
C PRO A 363 11.49 -45.22 26.58
N ARG A 364 12.56 -45.08 25.79
CA ARG A 364 12.97 -46.08 24.80
C ARG A 364 13.24 -47.37 25.57
N LYS A 365 12.25 -48.26 25.56
CA LYS A 365 12.28 -49.56 26.23
C LYS A 365 12.90 -50.54 25.23
N GLY A 366 14.09 -51.07 25.56
CA GLY A 366 14.84 -52.01 24.71
C GLY A 366 15.59 -51.27 23.58
N ASP A 367 16.87 -51.52 23.31
CA ASP A 367 17.51 -52.81 23.31
C ASP A 367 18.87 -52.79 24.01
N ALA A 368 18.91 -53.47 25.16
CA ALA A 368 20.10 -54.15 25.63
C ALA A 368 19.76 -55.65 25.62
N SER A 369 20.27 -56.38 24.63
CA SER A 369 20.55 -57.82 24.75
C SER A 369 21.38 -58.30 23.57
N SER A 370 22.48 -58.97 23.94
CA SER A 370 23.42 -59.83 23.19
C SER A 370 24.28 -59.21 22.10
#